data_AF-A0A7J3QAH8-F1
#
_entry.id   AF-A0A7J3QAH8-F1
#
_cell.length_a   1.000
_cell.length_b   1.000
_cell.length_c   1.000
_cell.angle_alpha   90.00
_cell.angle_beta   90.00
_cell.angle_gamma   90.00
#
_symmetry.space_group_name_H-M   'P 1'
#
loop_
_entity.id
_entity.type
_entity.pdbx_description
1 polymer ?
#
loop_
_entity_poly.entity_id
_entity_poly.type
_entity_poly.pdbx_seq_one_letter_code
_entity_poly.pdbx_strand_id
1 'polypeptide(L)'
;MKPIYVAMEGVKRKLNELSDIVAEISINLVNKNWEPDYYRFKAGEALRLKDEIKRMITEVIARFQPTASDLGNLILFYETSYGL
;
A
#
# COMPACT_ATOMS: atom_id res chain seq x y z
N MET A 1 -17.39 15.96 -2.72
CA MET A 1 -15.96 15.54 -2.69
C MET A 1 -15.51 15.31 -4.12
N LYS A 2 -14.33 15.81 -4.57
CA LYS A 2 -13.88 15.56 -5.96
C LYS A 2 -13.66 14.06 -6.19
N PRO A 3 -14.00 13.49 -7.37
CA PRO A 3 -13.85 12.06 -7.65
C PRO A 3 -12.45 11.50 -7.40
N ILE A 4 -11.41 12.30 -7.67
CA ILE A 4 -10.02 11.93 -7.40
C ILE A 4 -9.76 11.63 -5.91
N TYR A 5 -10.40 12.34 -4.98
CA TYR A 5 -10.21 12.10 -3.55
C TYR A 5 -10.78 10.76 -3.10
N VAL A 6 -11.89 10.32 -3.70
CA VAL A 6 -12.45 8.98 -3.44
C VAL A 6 -11.48 7.90 -3.91
N ALA A 7 -10.85 8.10 -5.07
CA ALA A 7 -9.87 7.17 -5.60
C ALA A 7 -8.58 7.14 -4.75
N MET A 8 -8.09 8.30 -4.32
CA MET A 8 -6.95 8.43 -3.40
C MET A 8 -7.23 7.77 -2.04
N GLU A 9 -8.45 7.88 -1.50
CA GLU A 9 -8.83 7.18 -0.27
C GLU A 9 -8.86 5.65 -0.48
N GLY A 10 -9.18 5.20 -1.69
CA GLY A 10 -9.00 3.81 -2.10
C GLY A 10 -7.54 3.35 -1.97
N VAL A 11 -6.60 4.13 -2.49
CA VAL A 11 -5.15 3.86 -2.38
C VAL A 11 -4.72 3.84 -0.91
N LYS A 12 -5.17 4.80 -0.12
CA LYS A 12 -4.85 4.90 1.31
C LYS A 12 -5.33 3.68 2.11
N ARG A 13 -6.52 3.16 1.82
CA ARG A 13 -7.01 1.92 2.44
C ARG A 13 -6.10 0.72 2.14
N LYS A 14 -5.62 0.60 0.90
CA LYS A 14 -4.65 -0.46 0.53
C LYS A 14 -3.30 -0.30 1.21
N LEU A 15 -2.84 0.93 1.41
CA LEU A 15 -1.65 1.20 2.23
C LEU A 15 -1.83 0.76 3.68
N ASN A 16 -3.01 1.00 4.27
CA ASN A 16 -3.29 0.53 5.63
C ASN A 16 -3.30 -1.00 5.71
N GLU A 17 -3.93 -1.69 4.73
CA GLU A 17 -3.89 -3.16 4.65
C GLU A 17 -2.44 -3.68 4.59
N LEU A 18 -1.56 -3.02 3.81
CA LEU A 18 -0.14 -3.37 3.75
C LEU A 18 0.55 -3.12 5.09
N SER A 19 0.30 -1.98 5.73
CA SER A 19 0.84 -1.65 7.04
C SER A 19 0.43 -2.66 8.12
N ASP A 20 -0.81 -3.17 8.06
CA ASP A 20 -1.30 -4.18 8.99
C ASP A 20 -0.53 -5.49 8.84
N ILE A 21 -0.23 -5.91 7.61
CA ILE A 21 0.61 -7.10 7.34
C ILE A 21 2.02 -6.91 7.92
N VAL A 22 2.64 -5.74 7.69
CA VAL A 22 3.99 -5.47 8.21
C VAL A 22 3.99 -5.44 9.75
N ALA A 23 2.96 -4.86 10.36
CA ALA A 23 2.79 -4.85 11.81
C ALA A 23 2.62 -6.27 12.36
N GLU A 24 1.79 -7.09 11.73
CA GLU A 24 1.55 -8.49 12.11
C GLU A 24 2.85 -9.32 12.05
N ILE A 25 3.61 -9.19 10.94
CA ILE A 25 4.94 -9.81 10.79
C ILE A 25 5.87 -9.36 11.92
N SER A 26 5.93 -8.06 12.19
CA SER A 26 6.81 -7.46 13.20
C SER A 26 6.48 -7.98 14.61
N ILE A 27 5.19 -8.05 14.96
CA ILE A 27 4.71 -8.58 16.24
C ILE A 27 5.11 -10.06 16.39
N ASN A 28 4.90 -10.87 15.35
CA ASN A 28 5.23 -12.30 15.39
C ASN A 28 6.75 -12.53 15.53
N LEU A 29 7.57 -11.71 14.87
CA LEU A 29 9.02 -11.76 14.99
C LEU A 29 9.49 -11.45 16.42
N VAL A 30 8.95 -10.38 17.03
CA VAL A 30 9.27 -9.98 18.41
C VAL A 30 8.84 -11.07 19.42
N ASN A 31 7.69 -11.70 19.18
CA ASN A 31 7.17 -12.79 20.01
C ASN A 31 7.87 -14.14 19.77
N LYS A 32 8.89 -14.17 18.91
CA LYS A 32 9.64 -15.38 18.52
C LYS A 32 8.76 -16.50 17.98
N ASN A 33 7.68 -16.15 17.28
CA ASN A 33 6.84 -17.12 16.59
C ASN A 33 7.40 -17.33 15.17
N TRP A 34 8.29 -18.31 15.01
CA TRP A 34 9.01 -18.54 13.77
C TRP A 34 8.37 -19.66 12.94
N GLU A 35 7.30 -19.33 12.20
CA GLU A 35 6.70 -20.23 11.22
C GLU A 35 7.03 -19.77 9.79
N PRO A 36 8.02 -20.40 9.11
CA PRO A 36 8.53 -19.92 7.82
C PRO A 36 7.48 -19.81 6.72
N ASP A 37 6.53 -20.76 6.67
CA ASP A 37 5.49 -20.78 5.64
C ASP A 37 4.50 -19.63 5.81
N TYR A 38 4.17 -19.28 7.06
CA TYR A 38 3.36 -18.10 7.38
C TYR A 38 4.04 -16.80 6.91
N TYR A 39 5.34 -16.62 7.19
CA TYR A 39 6.05 -15.42 6.74
C TYR A 39 6.16 -15.33 5.22
N ARG A 40 6.41 -16.46 4.55
CA ARG A 40 6.44 -16.50 3.09
C ARG A 40 5.09 -16.12 2.50
N PHE A 41 4.01 -16.63 3.08
CA PHE A 41 2.65 -16.29 2.67
C PHE A 41 2.38 -14.78 2.85
N LYS A 42 2.63 -14.22 4.03
CA LYS A 42 2.43 -12.80 4.33
C LYS A 42 3.28 -11.88 3.45
N ALA A 43 4.53 -12.25 3.18
CA ALA A 43 5.39 -11.52 2.25
C ALA A 43 4.83 -11.53 0.82
N GLY A 44 4.25 -12.65 0.38
CA GLY A 44 3.54 -12.74 -0.90
C GLY A 44 2.31 -11.85 -0.96
N GLU A 45 1.51 -11.80 0.11
CA GLU A 45 0.37 -10.88 0.22
C GLU A 45 0.80 -9.42 0.15
N ALA A 46 1.86 -9.05 0.88
CA ALA A 46 2.43 -7.71 0.88
C ALA A 46 2.88 -7.30 -0.54
N LEU A 47 3.60 -8.17 -1.24
CA LEU A 47 4.02 -7.92 -2.63
C LEU A 47 2.83 -7.69 -3.56
N ARG A 48 1.78 -8.52 -3.45
CA ARG A 48 0.56 -8.36 -4.25
C ARG A 48 -0.13 -7.03 -3.97
N LEU A 49 -0.18 -6.58 -2.72
CA LEU A 49 -0.74 -5.28 -2.34
C LEU A 49 0.09 -4.12 -2.90
N LYS A 50 1.42 -4.21 -2.89
CA LYS A 50 2.29 -3.19 -3.50
C LYS A 50 2.00 -3.01 -4.99
N ASP A 51 1.86 -4.12 -5.72
CA ASP A 51 1.50 -4.09 -7.15
C ASP A 51 0.11 -3.49 -7.39
N GLU A 52 -0.86 -3.82 -6.52
CA GLU A 52 -2.21 -3.25 -6.58
C GLU A 52 -2.21 -1.74 -6.32
N ILE A 53 -1.48 -1.27 -5.29
CA ILE A 53 -1.30 0.16 -4.99
C ILE A 53 -0.69 0.88 -6.18
N LYS A 54 0.40 0.34 -6.76
CA LYS A 54 1.05 0.90 -7.94
C LYS A 54 0.08 1.02 -9.12
N ARG A 55 -0.71 -0.03 -9.38
CA ARG A 55 -1.73 -0.03 -10.44
C ARG A 55 -2.78 1.06 -10.18
N MET A 56 -3.33 1.12 -8.97
CA MET A 56 -4.35 2.12 -8.61
C MET A 56 -3.82 3.54 -8.76
N ILE A 57 -2.60 3.83 -8.31
CA ILE A 57 -1.97 5.15 -8.46
C ILE A 57 -1.85 5.51 -9.95
N THR A 58 -1.39 4.58 -10.78
CA THR A 58 -1.27 4.78 -12.24
C THR A 58 -2.64 5.09 -12.87
N GLU A 59 -3.69 4.36 -12.47
CA GLU A 59 -5.06 4.60 -12.93
C GLU A 59 -5.58 5.98 -12.49
N VAL A 60 -5.29 6.40 -11.26
CA VAL A 60 -5.68 7.73 -10.76
C VAL A 60 -5.02 8.84 -11.58
N ILE A 61 -3.72 8.72 -11.84
CA ILE A 61 -2.97 9.69 -12.66
C ILE A 61 -3.56 9.78 -14.07
N ALA A 62 -3.76 8.62 -14.71
CA ALA A 62 -4.25 8.55 -16.09
C ALA A 62 -5.69 9.09 -16.25
N ARG A 63 -6.57 8.82 -15.28
CA ARG A 63 -7.99 9.21 -15.36
C ARG A 63 -8.24 10.67 -14.99
N PHE A 64 -7.53 11.21 -14.01
CA PHE A 64 -7.90 12.48 -13.39
C PHE A 64 -6.95 13.64 -13.67
N GLN A 65 -5.77 13.39 -14.26
CA GLN A 65 -4.75 14.42 -14.48
C GLN A 65 -4.54 15.30 -13.23
N PRO A 66 -4.04 14.70 -12.13
CA PRO A 66 -3.97 15.34 -10.82
C PRO A 66 -3.27 16.70 -10.85
N THR A 67 -3.67 17.59 -9.92
CA THR A 67 -2.87 18.78 -9.65
C THR A 67 -1.49 18.40 -9.13
N ALA A 68 -0.53 19.33 -9.16
CA ALA A 68 0.80 19.08 -8.61
C ALA A 68 0.76 18.59 -7.14
N SER A 69 -0.16 19.12 -6.33
CA SER A 69 -0.32 18.68 -4.93
C SER A 69 -0.90 17.27 -4.83
N ASP A 70 -1.91 16.94 -5.65
CA ASP A 70 -2.49 15.59 -5.67
C ASP A 70 -1.47 14.55 -6.16
N LEU A 71 -0.67 14.90 -7.18
CA LEU A 71 0.41 14.07 -7.69
C LEU A 71 1.49 13.83 -6.63
N GLY A 72 1.87 14.88 -5.87
CA GLY A 72 2.80 14.74 -4.75
C GLY A 72 2.33 13.75 -3.69
N ASN A 73 1.04 13.78 -3.34
CA ASN A 73 0.45 12.80 -2.42
C ASN A 73 0.47 11.37 -2.99
N LEU A 74 0.17 11.21 -4.27
CA LEU A 74 0.23 9.90 -4.94
C LEU A 74 1.65 9.33 -4.99
N ILE A 75 2.66 10.18 -5.22
CA ILE A 75 4.07 9.78 -5.15
C ILE A 75 4.43 9.36 -3.73
N LEU A 76 4.03 10.12 -2.71
CA LEU A 76 4.26 9.75 -1.31
C LEU A 76 3.62 8.40 -0.96
N PHE A 77 2.40 8.14 -1.45
CA PHE A 77 1.73 6.84 -1.28
C PHE A 77 2.52 5.70 -1.93
N TYR A 78 3.04 5.93 -3.14
CA TYR A 78 3.90 4.98 -3.83
C TYR A 78 5.16 4.69 -3.00
N GLU A 79 5.92 5.71 -2.61
CA GLU A 79 7.15 5.56 -1.83
C GLU A 79 6.90 4.84 -0.49
N THR A 80 5.83 5.22 0.21
CA THR A 80 5.42 4.56 1.47
C THR A 80 5.18 3.06 1.27
N SER A 81 4.53 2.66 0.17
CA SER A 81 4.30 1.23 -0.13
C SER A 81 5.58 0.43 -0.37
N TYR A 82 6.66 1.06 -0.83
CA TYR A 82 7.95 0.39 -1.04
C TYR A 82 8.79 0.37 0.24
N GLY A 83 8.63 1.37 1.12
CA GLY A 83 9.30 1.42 2.42
C GLY A 83 8.75 0.43 3.44
N LEU A 84 7.44 0.15 3.38
CA LEU A 84 6.78 -0.98 4.05
C LEU A 84 7.12 -2.29 3.34
#